data_AF-A0A933WVW1-F1
#
_entry.id   AF-A0A933WVW1-F1
#
_cell.length_a   1.000
_cell.length_b   1.000
_cell.length_c   1.000
_cell.angle_alpha   90.00
_cell.angle_beta   90.00
_cell.angle_gamma   90.00
#
_symmetry.space_group_name_H-M   'P 1'
#
loop_
_entity.id
_entity.type
_entity.pdbx_description
1 polymer ?
#
loop_
_entity_poly.entity_id
_entity_poly.type
_entity_poly.pdbx_seq_one_letter_code
_entity_poly.pdbx_strand_id
1 'polypeptide(L)'
;MAVALTHAPAFVQPDSRALTGVLRSAVRHVPLLALVGLVIGIHVPTMHFYFFGDDFLVLGDIQSRTFPAYMRDVVVLRDLTPNWRPLTMLVYWAEFRIFGFDALPWRVVNLAVHIATVVLLYSLVLSMTKRLFVALAAATIFAVSASAVHTVTYITA
;
A
#
# COMPACT_ATOMS: atom_id res chain seq x y z
N MET A 1 52.45 41.83 34.10
CA MET A 1 52.03 40.82 33.11
C MET A 1 50.93 39.98 33.75
N ALA A 2 49.67 40.15 33.33
CA ALA A 2 48.59 39.16 33.44
C ALA A 2 47.31 39.77 32.84
N VAL A 3 47.02 39.47 31.58
CA VAL A 3 45.72 39.74 30.95
C VAL A 3 44.88 38.48 31.16
N ALA A 4 43.88 38.55 32.04
CA ALA A 4 42.92 37.47 32.23
C ALA A 4 41.84 37.58 31.15
N LEU A 5 41.93 36.73 30.12
CA LEU A 5 40.89 36.56 29.10
C LEU A 5 39.77 35.68 29.67
N THR A 6 38.61 36.27 29.90
CA THR A 6 37.38 35.55 30.22
C THR A 6 36.78 34.98 28.93
N HIS A 7 36.93 33.66 28.72
CA HIS A 7 36.18 32.93 27.70
C HIS A 7 34.83 32.50 28.27
N ALA A 8 33.81 33.34 28.10
CA ALA A 8 32.43 32.90 28.26
C ALA A 8 32.07 31.99 27.07
N PRO A 9 31.57 30.75 27.30
CA PRO A 9 31.11 29.91 26.21
C PRO A 9 29.87 30.57 25.60
N ALA A 10 29.97 30.96 24.32
CA ALA A 10 28.83 31.42 23.55
C ALA A 10 27.84 30.25 23.42
N PHE A 11 26.77 30.28 24.22
CA PHE A 11 25.63 29.40 24.01
C PHE A 11 25.04 29.73 22.63
N VAL A 12 25.30 28.86 21.65
CA VAL A 12 24.67 28.92 20.33
C VAL A 12 23.18 28.67 20.54
N GLN A 13 22.35 29.71 20.42
CA GLN A 13 20.91 29.53 20.43
C GLN A 13 20.51 28.63 19.26
N PRO A 14 19.77 27.54 19.48
CA PRO A 14 19.30 26.70 18.39
C PRO A 14 18.45 27.54 17.44
N ASP A 15 18.78 27.49 16.15
CA ASP A 15 18.16 28.31 15.11
C ASP A 15 16.67 27.97 15.03
N SER A 16 15.83 28.83 15.61
CA SER A 16 14.37 28.67 15.66
C SER A 16 13.74 28.59 14.27
N ARG A 17 14.44 29.06 13.24
CA ARG A 17 14.07 28.94 11.82
C ARG A 17 14.21 27.50 11.29
N ALA A 18 15.21 26.76 11.78
CA ALA A 18 15.37 25.34 11.43
C ALA A 18 14.26 24.49 12.05
N LEU A 19 13.92 24.74 13.32
CA LEU A 19 12.86 24.05 14.06
C LEU A 19 11.47 24.28 13.42
N THR A 20 11.16 25.52 13.03
CA THR A 20 9.92 25.86 12.33
C THR A 20 9.84 25.26 10.93
N GLY A 21 10.97 25.13 10.21
CA GLY A 21 11.05 24.45 8.91
C GLY A 21 10.72 22.95 9.00
N VAL A 22 11.31 22.24 9.97
CA VAL A 22 11.05 20.82 10.21
C VAL A 22 9.59 20.58 10.60
N LEU A 23 9.05 21.38 11.52
CA LEU A 23 7.64 21.28 11.93
C LEU A 23 6.69 21.51 10.75
N ARG A 24 6.96 22.50 9.90
CA ARG A 24 6.14 22.78 8.71
C ARG A 24 6.20 21.65 7.69
N SER A 25 7.35 21.02 7.52
CA SER A 25 7.52 19.84 6.66
C SER A 25 6.75 18.64 7.22
N ALA A 26 6.83 18.39 8.53
CA ALA A 26 6.12 17.29 9.18
C ALA A 26 4.60 17.45 9.05
N VAL A 27 4.07 18.65 9.32
CA VAL A 27 2.63 18.95 9.23
C VAL A 27 2.09 18.73 7.82
N ARG A 28 2.89 18.95 6.77
CA ARG A 28 2.48 18.72 5.39
C ARG A 28 2.13 17.25 5.10
N HIS A 29 2.77 16.30 5.79
CA HIS A 29 2.56 14.86 5.57
C HIS A 29 1.48 14.25 6.48
N VAL A 30 1.06 14.95 7.53
CA VAL A 30 0.03 14.49 8.47
C VAL A 30 -1.26 14.00 7.77
N PRO A 31 -1.82 14.71 6.76
CA PRO A 31 -3.06 14.26 6.12
C PRO A 31 -2.89 12.93 5.36
N LEU A 32 -1.73 12.76 4.71
CA LEU A 32 -1.41 11.53 4.00
C LEU A 32 -1.21 10.36 4.98
N LEU A 33 -0.47 10.60 6.08
CA LEU A 33 -0.27 9.59 7.11
C LEU A 33 -1.59 9.19 7.79
N ALA A 34 -2.48 10.16 8.04
CA ALA A 34 -3.81 9.88 8.57
C ALA A 34 -4.65 9.02 7.61
N LEU A 35 -4.58 9.31 6.30
CA LEU A 35 -5.25 8.52 5.27
C LEU A 35 -4.70 7.08 5.21
N VAL A 36 -3.39 6.90 5.25
CA VAL A 36 -2.76 5.56 5.29
C VAL A 36 -3.15 4.83 6.57
N GLY A 37 -3.13 5.51 7.72
CA GLY A 37 -3.57 4.95 8.99
C GLY A 37 -5.04 4.52 8.98
N LEU A 38 -5.91 5.28 8.33
CA LEU A 38 -7.32 4.93 8.13
C LEU A 38 -7.46 3.65 7.29
N VAL A 39 -6.75 3.55 6.17
CA VAL A 39 -6.74 2.36 5.30
C VAL A 39 -6.30 1.13 6.10
N ILE A 40 -5.17 1.23 6.82
CA ILE A 40 -4.68 0.14 7.68
C ILE A 40 -5.74 -0.23 8.73
N GLY A 41 -6.30 0.75 9.44
CA GLY A 41 -7.29 0.51 10.48
C GLY A 41 -8.54 -0.23 9.99
N ILE A 42 -8.99 0.04 8.76
CA ILE A 42 -10.12 -0.67 8.14
C ILE A 42 -9.78 -2.13 7.83
N HIS A 43 -8.54 -2.42 7.41
CA HIS A 43 -8.14 -3.75 6.94
C HIS A 43 -7.44 -4.62 8.01
N VAL A 44 -6.96 -4.07 9.12
CA VAL A 44 -6.36 -4.86 10.22
C VAL A 44 -7.28 -6.00 10.71
N PRO A 45 -8.60 -5.81 10.88
CA PRO A 45 -9.49 -6.90 11.26
C PRO A 45 -9.48 -8.07 10.26
N THR A 46 -9.20 -7.80 8.98
CA THR A 46 -9.26 -8.82 7.92
C THR A 46 -8.04 -9.74 7.89
N MET A 47 -7.02 -9.44 8.68
CA MET A 47 -5.75 -10.18 8.71
C MET A 47 -5.82 -11.49 9.50
N HIS A 48 -6.89 -11.72 10.28
CA HIS A 48 -6.95 -12.84 11.21
C HIS A 48 -7.64 -14.10 10.68
N PHE A 49 -8.44 -13.99 9.62
CA PHE A 49 -9.12 -15.15 9.05
C PHE A 49 -8.31 -15.78 7.92
N TYR A 50 -8.65 -17.03 7.60
CA TYR A 50 -8.14 -17.74 6.43
C TYR A 50 -8.74 -17.18 5.13
N PHE A 51 -8.56 -17.79 3.97
CA PHE A 51 -9.29 -17.40 2.76
C PHE A 51 -10.81 -17.34 2.99
N PHE A 52 -11.47 -16.31 2.46
CA PHE A 52 -12.90 -16.04 2.65
C PHE A 52 -13.53 -15.53 1.35
N GLY A 53 -14.32 -16.38 0.70
CA GLY A 53 -14.93 -16.06 -0.61
C GLY A 53 -13.99 -16.20 -1.80
N ASP A 54 -12.80 -16.77 -1.57
CA ASP A 54 -11.73 -16.93 -2.56
C ASP A 54 -11.95 -18.10 -3.53
N ASP A 55 -11.52 -17.92 -4.79
CA ASP A 55 -11.53 -18.96 -5.80
C ASP A 55 -10.28 -19.83 -5.72
N PHE A 56 -10.43 -21.02 -5.14
CA PHE A 56 -9.35 -22.01 -5.02
C PHE A 56 -9.04 -22.74 -6.33
N LEU A 57 -9.87 -22.63 -7.37
CA LEU A 57 -9.58 -23.24 -8.67
C LEU A 57 -8.31 -22.65 -9.28
N VAL A 58 -8.10 -21.34 -9.10
CA VAL A 58 -6.88 -20.65 -9.52
C VAL A 58 -5.64 -21.27 -8.87
N LEU A 59 -5.70 -21.52 -7.56
CA LEU A 59 -4.58 -22.10 -6.82
C LEU A 59 -4.35 -23.57 -7.20
N GLY A 60 -5.42 -24.33 -7.43
CA GLY A 60 -5.33 -25.69 -7.96
C GLY A 60 -4.67 -25.75 -9.35
N ASP A 61 -4.93 -24.74 -10.19
CA ASP A 61 -4.31 -24.65 -11.51
C ASP A 61 -2.80 -24.34 -11.42
N ILE A 62 -2.42 -23.44 -10.52
CA ILE A 62 -1.02 -23.12 -10.22
C ILE A 62 -0.28 -24.35 -9.66
N GLN A 63 -0.93 -25.14 -8.78
CA GLN A 63 -0.33 -26.35 -8.20
C GLN A 63 -0.13 -27.47 -9.21
N SER A 64 -1.04 -27.62 -10.17
CA SER A 64 -1.07 -28.74 -11.11
C SER A 64 -0.22 -28.53 -12.36
N ARG A 65 0.22 -27.30 -12.64
CA ARG A 65 0.93 -26.94 -13.88
C ARG A 65 2.33 -26.38 -13.61
N THR A 66 3.22 -26.56 -14.58
CA THR A 66 4.49 -25.81 -14.59
C THR A 66 4.23 -24.35 -14.97
N PHE A 67 5.13 -23.43 -14.58
CA PHE A 67 4.98 -22.01 -14.88
C PHE A 67 4.76 -21.71 -16.39
N PRO A 68 5.55 -22.28 -17.34
CA PRO A 68 5.34 -21.99 -18.75
C PRO A 68 3.99 -22.50 -19.27
N ALA A 69 3.54 -23.68 -18.81
CA ALA A 69 2.25 -24.24 -19.19
C ALA A 69 1.09 -23.40 -18.65
N TYR A 70 1.14 -23.07 -17.35
CA TYR A 70 0.16 -22.20 -16.71
C TYR A 70 0.04 -20.86 -17.43
N MET A 71 1.17 -20.18 -17.69
CA MET A 71 1.12 -18.86 -18.32
C MET A 71 0.72 -18.89 -19.79
N ARG A 72 1.11 -19.92 -20.52
CA ARG A 72 0.59 -20.14 -21.88
C ARG A 72 -0.93 -20.23 -21.84
N ASP A 73 -1.48 -21.06 -20.95
CA ASP A 73 -2.91 -21.34 -20.89
C ASP A 73 -3.72 -20.12 -20.44
N VAL A 74 -3.22 -19.34 -19.47
CA VAL A 74 -3.82 -18.05 -19.07
C VAL A 74 -3.91 -17.07 -20.24
N VAL A 75 -2.85 -16.96 -21.05
CA VAL A 75 -2.81 -16.03 -22.19
C VAL A 75 -3.78 -16.46 -23.29
N VAL A 76 -3.96 -17.77 -23.51
CA VAL A 76 -4.85 -18.31 -24.54
C VAL A 76 -6.22 -18.77 -24.01
N LEU A 77 -6.57 -18.41 -22.77
CA LEU A 77 -7.85 -18.71 -22.11
C LEU A 77 -8.18 -20.22 -22.05
N ARG A 78 -7.19 -21.03 -21.66
CA ARG A 78 -7.28 -22.49 -21.45
C ARG A 78 -6.95 -22.91 -20.00
N ASP A 79 -6.92 -21.96 -19.09
CA ASP A 79 -6.85 -22.18 -17.65
C ASP A 79 -8.22 -22.58 -17.08
N LEU A 80 -8.26 -23.03 -15.83
CA LEU A 80 -9.51 -23.47 -15.18
C LEU A 80 -10.52 -22.34 -14.96
N THR A 81 -10.04 -21.09 -14.93
CA THR A 81 -10.83 -19.88 -14.65
C THR A 81 -10.64 -18.88 -15.79
N PRO A 82 -11.11 -19.16 -17.02
CA PRO A 82 -10.72 -18.47 -18.24
C PRO A 82 -11.15 -17.00 -18.25
N ASN A 83 -10.31 -16.17 -17.62
CA ASN A 83 -10.45 -14.74 -17.44
C ASN A 83 -9.16 -14.11 -17.95
N TRP A 84 -9.25 -13.16 -18.88
CA TRP A 84 -8.05 -12.55 -19.47
C TRP A 84 -7.37 -11.58 -18.49
N ARG A 85 -6.64 -12.14 -17.51
CA ARG A 85 -5.97 -11.42 -16.41
C ARG A 85 -4.50 -11.87 -16.26
N PRO A 86 -3.67 -11.86 -17.32
CA PRO A 86 -2.33 -12.45 -17.29
C PRO A 86 -1.41 -11.86 -16.22
N LEU A 87 -1.51 -10.56 -15.95
CA LEU A 87 -0.72 -9.90 -14.90
C LEU A 87 -1.16 -10.35 -13.50
N THR A 88 -2.46 -10.41 -13.23
CA THR A 88 -3.00 -10.89 -11.95
C THR A 88 -2.64 -12.36 -11.72
N MET A 89 -2.79 -13.19 -12.74
CA MET A 89 -2.43 -14.61 -12.67
C MET A 89 -0.93 -14.83 -12.44
N LEU A 90 -0.07 -13.98 -13.02
CA LEU A 90 1.37 -13.99 -12.72
C LEU A 90 1.64 -13.64 -11.25
N VAL A 91 0.93 -12.65 -10.70
CA VAL A 91 1.04 -12.27 -9.28
C VAL A 91 0.59 -13.43 -8.39
N TYR A 92 -0.58 -14.04 -8.65
CA TYR A 92 -1.05 -15.19 -7.90
C TYR A 92 -0.09 -16.37 -7.96
N TRP A 93 0.50 -16.64 -9.13
CA TRP A 93 1.54 -17.65 -9.24
C TRP A 93 2.73 -17.33 -8.33
N ALA A 94 3.25 -16.10 -8.38
CA ALA A 94 4.38 -15.70 -7.56
C ALA A 94 4.08 -15.78 -6.05
N GLU A 95 2.93 -15.23 -5.62
CA GLU A 95 2.49 -15.26 -4.22
C GLU A 95 2.29 -16.69 -3.73
N PHE A 96 1.65 -17.55 -4.52
CA PHE A 96 1.47 -18.95 -4.15
C PHE A 96 2.80 -19.70 -4.00
N ARG A 97 3.79 -19.38 -4.84
CA ARG A 97 5.11 -20.02 -4.76
C ARG A 97 5.93 -19.56 -3.55
N ILE A 98 5.66 -18.37 -3.01
CA ILE A 98 6.38 -17.81 -1.87
C ILE A 98 5.65 -18.11 -0.55
N PHE A 99 4.32 -17.95 -0.52
CA PHE A 99 3.51 -17.97 0.70
C PHE A 99 2.61 -19.22 0.81
N GLY A 100 2.36 -19.92 -0.30
CA GLY A 100 1.45 -21.06 -0.33
C GLY A 100 0.05 -20.67 0.15
N PHE A 101 -0.51 -21.48 1.05
CA PHE A 101 -1.84 -21.27 1.63
C PHE A 101 -1.84 -20.42 2.90
N ASP A 102 -0.76 -19.70 3.22
CA ASP A 102 -0.83 -18.69 4.27
C ASP A 102 -1.54 -17.45 3.73
N ALA A 103 -2.76 -17.17 4.17
CA ALA A 103 -3.57 -16.07 3.63
C ALA A 103 -3.08 -14.68 4.09
N LEU A 104 -2.33 -14.60 5.19
CA LEU A 104 -1.90 -13.32 5.76
C LEU A 104 -0.94 -12.57 4.82
N PRO A 105 0.17 -13.17 4.32
CA PRO A 105 1.06 -12.49 3.38
C PRO A 105 0.39 -11.94 2.13
N TRP A 106 -0.57 -12.67 1.54
CA TRP A 106 -1.30 -12.23 0.35
C TRP A 106 -2.11 -10.97 0.63
N ARG A 107 -2.82 -10.93 1.78
CA ARG A 107 -3.55 -9.72 2.19
C ARG A 107 -2.63 -8.55 2.50
N VAL A 108 -1.43 -8.81 3.03
CA VAL A 108 -0.42 -7.75 3.23
C VAL A 108 0.01 -7.16 1.89
N VAL A 109 0.23 -7.99 0.86
CA VAL A 109 0.55 -7.52 -0.50
C VAL A 109 -0.61 -6.71 -1.08
N ASN A 110 -1.84 -7.22 -1.02
CA ASN A 110 -3.01 -6.49 -1.51
C ASN A 110 -3.21 -5.16 -0.80
N LEU A 111 -3.04 -5.13 0.53
CA LEU A 111 -3.10 -3.90 1.32
C LEU A 111 -1.98 -2.92 0.91
N ALA A 112 -0.77 -3.40 0.66
CA ALA A 112 0.34 -2.57 0.20
C ALA A 112 0.06 -1.95 -1.18
N VAL A 113 -0.50 -2.73 -2.12
CA VAL A 113 -0.91 -2.26 -3.45
C VAL A 113 -2.03 -1.22 -3.34
N HIS A 114 -3.02 -1.46 -2.47
CA HIS A 114 -4.10 -0.49 -2.22
C HIS A 114 -3.57 0.81 -1.62
N ILE A 115 -2.73 0.74 -0.58
CA ILE A 115 -2.08 1.92 0.02
C ILE A 115 -1.28 2.70 -1.03
N ALA A 116 -0.47 2.01 -1.84
CA ALA A 116 0.29 2.64 -2.91
C ALA A 116 -0.64 3.36 -3.91
N THR A 117 -1.76 2.74 -4.28
CA THR A 117 -2.75 3.32 -5.18
C THR A 117 -3.43 4.56 -4.57
N VAL A 118 -3.80 4.50 -3.30
CA VAL A 118 -4.38 5.63 -2.55
C VAL A 118 -3.39 6.81 -2.47
N VAL A 119 -2.12 6.53 -2.18
CA VAL A 119 -1.06 7.54 -2.12
C VAL A 119 -0.83 8.18 -3.50
N LEU A 120 -0.81 7.37 -4.56
CA LEU A 120 -0.67 7.86 -5.94
C LEU A 120 -1.87 8.72 -6.34
N LEU A 121 -3.10 8.29 -6.04
CA LEU A 121 -4.32 9.05 -6.32
C LEU A 121 -4.32 10.39 -5.60
N TYR A 122 -4.02 10.39 -4.29
CA TYR A 122 -3.87 11.63 -3.51
C TYR A 122 -2.83 12.56 -4.14
N SER A 123 -1.66 12.04 -4.47
CA SER A 123 -0.54 12.81 -5.03
C SER A 123 -0.90 13.39 -6.41
N LEU A 124 -1.55 12.59 -7.26
CA LEU A 124 -2.01 12.99 -8.58
C LEU A 124 -3.05 14.11 -8.48
N VAL A 125 -4.11 13.93 -7.70
CA VAL A 125 -5.19 14.93 -7.56
C VAL A 125 -4.65 16.22 -6.94
N LEU A 126 -3.77 16.11 -5.94
CA LEU A 126 -3.11 17.29 -5.36
C LEU A 126 -2.23 18.00 -6.38
N SER A 127 -1.51 17.26 -7.22
CA SER A 127 -0.65 17.84 -8.25
C SER A 127 -1.43 18.62 -9.31
N MET A 128 -2.64 18.17 -9.65
CA MET A 128 -3.50 18.78 -10.68
C MET A 128 -4.31 19.95 -10.12
N THR A 129 -4.95 19.75 -8.97
CA THR A 129 -5.91 20.72 -8.40
C THR A 129 -5.25 21.76 -7.50
N LYS A 130 -4.07 21.44 -6.93
CA LYS A 130 -3.41 22.18 -5.86
C LYS A 130 -4.28 22.42 -4.62
N ARG A 131 -5.39 21.68 -4.48
CA ARG A 131 -6.36 21.80 -3.38
C ARG A 131 -6.30 20.57 -2.48
N LEU A 132 -5.76 20.73 -1.28
CA LEU A 132 -5.61 19.65 -0.30
C LEU A 132 -6.92 18.91 -0.03
N PHE A 133 -8.00 19.67 0.21
CA PHE A 133 -9.31 19.10 0.48
C PHE A 133 -9.82 18.20 -0.66
N VAL A 134 -9.63 18.62 -1.92
CA VAL A 134 -10.09 17.85 -3.09
C VAL A 134 -9.31 16.55 -3.21
N ALA A 135 -7.98 16.60 -3.01
CA ALA A 135 -7.13 15.42 -3.02
C ALA A 135 -7.48 14.43 -1.90
N LEU A 136 -7.70 14.92 -0.68
CA LEU A 136 -8.12 14.09 0.45
C LEU A 136 -9.50 13.49 0.22
N ALA A 137 -10.49 14.28 -0.22
CA ALA A 137 -11.84 13.78 -0.46
C ALA A 137 -11.83 12.65 -1.51
N ALA A 138 -11.17 12.87 -2.65
CA ALA A 138 -11.07 11.86 -3.71
C ALA A 138 -10.37 10.58 -3.22
N ALA A 139 -9.23 10.72 -2.54
CA ALA A 139 -8.45 9.58 -2.07
C ALA A 139 -9.17 8.83 -0.93
N THR A 140 -9.84 9.53 -0.01
CA THR A 140 -10.63 8.90 1.06
C THR A 140 -11.82 8.14 0.49
N ILE A 141 -12.59 8.73 -0.44
CA ILE A 141 -13.73 8.05 -1.07
C ILE A 141 -13.28 6.75 -1.75
N PHE A 142 -12.15 6.80 -2.48
CA PHE A 142 -11.57 5.61 -3.10
C PHE A 142 -11.12 4.59 -2.06
N ALA A 143 -10.35 5.04 -1.06
CA ALA A 143 -9.75 4.22 -0.01
C ALA A 143 -10.76 3.41 0.80
N VAL A 144 -11.90 4.01 1.13
CA VAL A 144 -12.93 3.42 2.03
C VAL A 144 -14.12 2.83 1.27
N SER A 145 -14.09 2.84 -0.05
CA SER A 145 -15.19 2.30 -0.86
C SER A 145 -15.44 0.82 -0.54
N ALA A 146 -16.68 0.37 -0.62
CA ALA A 146 -17.03 -1.04 -0.39
C ALA A 146 -16.20 -1.98 -1.28
N SER A 147 -15.95 -1.57 -2.53
CA SER A 147 -15.08 -2.29 -3.47
C SER A 147 -13.65 -2.48 -2.95
N ALA A 148 -13.09 -1.50 -2.23
CA ALA A 148 -11.76 -1.60 -1.64
C ALA A 148 -11.69 -2.69 -0.55
N VAL A 149 -12.76 -2.88 0.23
CA VAL A 149 -12.83 -3.97 1.22
C VAL A 149 -12.75 -5.32 0.53
N HIS A 150 -13.53 -5.54 -0.54
CA HIS A 150 -13.47 -6.78 -1.30
C HIS A 150 -12.11 -6.99 -1.97
N THR A 151 -11.54 -5.95 -2.58
CA THR A 151 -10.26 -6.04 -3.32
C THR A 151 -9.07 -6.37 -2.42
N VAL A 152 -9.06 -5.87 -1.18
CA VAL A 152 -7.97 -6.17 -0.24
C VAL A 152 -8.21 -7.50 0.48
N THR A 153 -9.46 -7.81 0.79
CA THR A 153 -9.80 -8.96 1.63
C THR A 153 -9.85 -10.26 0.84
N TYR A 154 -10.44 -10.24 -0.35
CA TYR A 154 -10.57 -11.40 -1.21
C TYR A 154 -9.30 -11.44 -2.06
N ILE A 155 -8.54 -12.50 -1.92
CA ILE A 155 -7.22 -12.71 -2.49
C ILE A 155 -7.37 -13.22 -3.93
N THR A 156 -8.15 -14.28 -4.15
CA THR A 156 -8.41 -14.83 -5.49
C THR A 156 -9.88 -14.68 -5.87
N ALA A 157 -10.12 -13.98 -6.98
CA ALA A 157 -11.45 -13.69 -7.54
C ALA A 157 -11.36 -13.51 -9.08
#